data_AF-A0A1B6D5N0-F1
#
_entry.id   AF-A0A1B6D5N0-F1
#
_cell.length_a   1.000
_cell.length_b   1.000
_cell.length_c   1.000
_cell.angle_alpha   90.00
_cell.angle_beta   90.00
_cell.angle_gamma   90.00
#
_symmetry.space_group_name_H-M   'P 1'
#
loop_
_entity.id
_entity.type
_entity.pdbx_description
1 polymer ?
#
loop_
_entity_poly.entity_id
_entity_poly.type
_entity_poly.pdbx_seq_one_letter_code
_entity_poly.pdbx_strand_id
1 'polypeptide(L)'
;MILGRNTIDGSLTVFYNYLKSYLFRQVDQIQNVDFSTLKIMFTHQINSNRTLSCINHIEELIEVLEKREEVTLLKIDLLETIFAYYGIDRVLIAEYNQLLFSVKNDRHLTCHQKINPIKTDNFNAEKCKTPNENYTKEANIDKVYNISNKSIKKNNETRECRSKQNVETFNNVKKLQTKNGRKDQLLYNEREVLPGSSRSKQNLKTFNNVRKLQTKDGRQDLLFCKEREMLPGSSNETVYLNKYMLPERAISIACQVGSKWKELARYLNLPEIRIDELEGNMSIGTKDKIKLVLDSYQNRCIDDLKESEILNGLLNAFKKIKRNDLHCQLTEYIQRLVFNSK
;
A
#
# COMPACT_ATOMS: atom_id res chain seq x y z
N MET A 1 -14.49 29.74 28.38
CA MET A 1 -13.96 28.38 28.53
C MET A 1 -13.38 27.96 27.18
N ILE A 2 -12.09 28.25 26.94
CA ILE A 2 -11.36 28.03 25.68
C ILE A 2 -10.37 26.90 25.93
N LEU A 3 -10.86 25.66 26.01
CA LEU A 3 -10.01 24.47 26.26
C LEU A 3 -10.10 23.42 25.13
N GLY A 4 -10.77 23.71 24.01
CA GLY A 4 -11.13 22.69 23.03
C GLY A 4 -10.22 22.51 21.81
N ARG A 5 -9.30 23.44 21.50
CA ARG A 5 -8.53 23.39 20.24
C ARG A 5 -7.15 22.74 20.35
N ASN A 6 -6.51 22.79 21.52
CA ASN A 6 -5.14 22.29 21.69
C ASN A 6 -5.04 20.76 21.80
N THR A 7 -6.16 20.08 22.10
CA THR A 7 -6.17 18.64 22.35
C THR A 7 -6.17 17.80 21.07
N ILE A 8 -6.88 18.24 20.04
CA ILE A 8 -7.05 17.49 18.78
C ILE A 8 -5.74 17.46 17.98
N ASP A 9 -5.04 18.59 17.89
CA ASP A 9 -3.74 18.66 17.22
C ASP A 9 -2.69 17.81 17.98
N GLY A 10 -2.83 17.67 19.30
CA GLY A 10 -2.00 16.79 20.13
C GLY A 10 -2.17 15.32 19.77
N SER A 11 -3.41 14.84 19.66
CA SER A 11 -3.69 13.43 19.30
C SER A 11 -3.16 13.06 17.90
N LEU A 12 -3.36 13.94 16.91
CA LEU A 12 -2.86 13.71 15.55
C LEU A 12 -1.33 13.69 15.50
N THR A 13 -0.67 14.57 16.26
CA THR A 13 0.79 14.62 16.38
C THR A 13 1.35 13.35 17.02
N VAL A 14 0.71 12.87 18.10
CA VAL A 14 1.12 11.62 18.77
C VAL A 14 0.98 10.44 17.81
N PHE A 15 -0.13 10.33 17.09
CA PHE A 15 -0.35 9.23 16.15
C PHE A 15 0.62 9.29 14.95
N TYR A 16 0.90 10.48 14.43
CA TYR A 16 1.88 10.66 13.35
C TYR A 16 3.29 10.23 13.78
N ASN A 17 3.72 10.60 14.99
CA ASN A 17 5.01 10.17 15.53
C ASN A 17 5.06 8.65 15.77
N TYR A 18 3.92 8.06 16.16
CA TYR A 18 3.77 6.61 16.24
C TYR A 18 3.95 5.94 14.87
N LEU A 19 3.31 6.46 13.81
CA LEU A 19 3.46 5.97 12.43
C LEU A 19 4.92 5.98 11.98
N LYS A 20 5.63 7.10 12.19
CA LYS A 20 7.06 7.19 11.87
C LYS A 20 7.89 6.15 12.61
N SER A 21 7.69 6.04 13.92
CA SER A 21 8.41 5.07 14.76
C SER A 21 8.12 3.63 14.35
N TYR A 22 6.89 3.34 13.96
CA TYR A 22 6.49 2.04 13.45
C TYR A 22 7.17 1.74 12.12
N LEU A 23 7.14 2.69 11.18
CA LEU A 23 7.81 2.57 9.88
C LEU A 23 9.30 2.26 10.05
N PHE A 24 10.03 3.03 10.84
CA PHE A 24 11.47 2.82 11.08
C PHE A 24 11.75 1.40 11.60
N ARG A 25 10.96 0.95 12.59
CA ARG A 25 11.09 -0.40 13.14
C ARG A 25 10.84 -1.50 12.10
N GLN A 26 9.88 -1.29 11.18
CA GLN A 26 9.58 -2.27 10.14
C GLN A 26 10.67 -2.28 9.06
N VAL A 27 11.15 -1.12 8.63
CA VAL A 27 12.24 -1.01 7.64
C VAL A 27 13.51 -1.72 8.13
N ASP A 28 13.84 -1.59 9.41
CA ASP A 28 14.97 -2.31 10.01
C ASP A 28 14.84 -3.84 9.97
N GLN A 29 13.60 -4.36 9.98
CA GLN A 29 13.33 -5.80 9.93
C GLN A 29 13.33 -6.34 8.50
N ILE A 30 13.00 -5.52 7.52
CA ILE A 30 12.91 -5.91 6.11
C ILE A 30 14.30 -5.81 5.49
N GLN A 31 15.05 -6.91 5.53
CA GLN A 31 16.34 -7.00 4.86
C GLN A 31 16.15 -7.07 3.34
N ASN A 32 17.06 -6.42 2.59
CA ASN A 32 17.20 -6.49 1.12
C ASN A 32 16.30 -5.58 0.26
N VAL A 33 15.67 -4.54 0.81
CA VAL A 33 15.01 -3.53 -0.03
C VAL A 33 16.04 -2.52 -0.52
N ASP A 34 16.11 -2.30 -1.84
CA ASP A 34 17.00 -1.32 -2.44
C ASP A 34 16.52 0.11 -2.12
N PHE A 35 17.25 0.80 -1.25
CA PHE A 35 16.96 2.18 -0.90
C PHE A 35 17.19 3.15 -2.07
N SER A 36 18.02 2.78 -3.06
CA SER A 36 18.31 3.60 -4.23
C SER A 36 17.07 3.80 -5.11
N THR A 37 16.31 2.73 -5.32
CA THR A 37 15.03 2.78 -6.04
C THR A 37 14.02 3.69 -5.32
N LEU A 38 13.95 3.65 -3.99
CA LEU A 38 13.10 4.55 -3.22
C LEU A 38 13.50 6.02 -3.42
N LYS A 39 14.80 6.34 -3.39
CA LYS A 39 15.28 7.71 -3.66
C LYS A 39 14.84 8.21 -5.03
N ILE A 40 14.89 7.36 -6.05
CA ILE A 40 14.49 7.71 -7.41
C ILE A 40 13.03 8.16 -7.43
N MET A 41 12.14 7.44 -6.72
CA MET A 41 10.72 7.79 -6.63
C MET A 41 10.46 9.18 -6.05
N PHE A 42 11.34 9.68 -5.18
CA PHE A 42 11.20 10.99 -4.52
C PHE A 42 12.07 12.11 -5.13
N THR A 43 12.67 11.87 -6.30
CA THR A 43 13.57 12.84 -6.95
C THR A 43 12.87 14.17 -7.23
N HIS A 44 11.61 14.14 -7.66
CA HIS A 44 10.85 15.34 -8.01
C HIS A 44 10.50 16.20 -6.79
N GLN A 45 10.22 15.57 -5.65
CA GLN A 45 9.86 16.24 -4.40
C GLN A 45 11.10 16.88 -3.74
N ILE A 46 12.27 16.26 -3.89
CA ILE A 46 13.52 16.77 -3.31
C ILE A 46 14.23 17.76 -4.24
N ASN A 47 14.08 17.67 -5.56
CA ASN A 47 14.61 18.64 -6.54
C ASN A 47 16.09 19.10 -6.26
N SER A 48 16.91 18.20 -5.72
CA SER A 48 18.29 18.47 -5.32
C SER A 48 19.04 17.15 -5.28
N ASN A 49 19.76 16.86 -6.37
CA ASN A 49 20.57 15.65 -6.49
C ASN A 49 21.63 15.55 -5.39
N ARG A 50 22.19 16.70 -4.96
CA ARG A 50 23.13 16.76 -3.84
C ARG A 50 22.47 16.28 -2.56
N THR A 51 21.30 16.82 -2.21
CA THR A 51 20.57 16.39 -1.00
C THR A 51 20.21 14.92 -1.10
N LEU A 52 19.69 14.46 -2.24
CA LEU A 52 19.32 13.07 -2.47
C LEU A 52 20.50 12.09 -2.32
N SER A 53 21.69 12.49 -2.77
CA SER A 53 22.91 11.70 -2.63
C SER A 53 23.39 11.56 -1.19
N CYS A 54 23.10 12.54 -0.33
CA CYS A 54 23.52 12.54 1.08
C CYS A 54 22.59 11.75 1.99
N ILE A 55 21.35 11.48 1.58
CA ILE A 55 20.37 10.71 2.36
C ILE A 55 20.79 9.23 2.34
N ASN A 56 21.12 8.61 3.46
CA ASN A 56 21.54 7.20 3.52
C ASN A 56 20.50 6.29 4.17
N HIS A 57 19.56 6.88 4.92
CA HIS A 57 18.57 6.14 5.70
C HIS A 57 17.15 6.71 5.48
N ILE A 58 16.14 5.90 5.80
CA ILE A 58 14.74 6.28 5.61
C ILE A 58 14.32 7.43 6.52
N GLU A 59 14.90 7.50 7.71
CA GLU A 59 14.74 8.57 8.69
C GLU A 59 15.14 9.92 8.08
N GLU A 60 16.31 9.97 7.46
CA GLU A 60 16.83 11.17 6.80
C GLU A 60 15.95 11.57 5.61
N LEU A 61 15.42 10.60 4.86
CA LEU A 61 14.49 10.86 3.76
C LEU A 61 13.21 11.53 4.28
N ILE A 62 12.61 10.98 5.33
CA ILE A 62 11.39 11.53 5.92
C ILE A 62 11.64 12.91 6.51
N GLU A 63 12.76 13.11 7.22
CA GLU A 63 13.12 14.44 7.72
C GLU A 63 13.26 15.48 6.62
N VAL A 64 13.88 15.12 5.49
CA VAL A 64 14.02 16.03 4.33
C VAL A 64 12.66 16.35 3.73
N LEU A 65 11.76 15.36 3.62
CA LEU A 65 10.39 15.56 3.13
C LEU A 65 9.55 16.43 4.09
N GLU A 66 9.70 16.25 5.40
CA GLU A 66 9.05 17.07 6.43
C GLU A 66 9.55 18.52 6.40
N LYS A 67 10.87 18.72 6.32
CA LYS A 67 11.49 20.06 6.22
C LYS A 67 11.04 20.83 4.98
N ARG A 68 10.57 20.12 3.95
CA ARG A 68 10.05 20.68 2.70
C ARG A 68 8.52 20.77 2.67
N GLU A 69 7.86 20.40 3.76
CA GLU A 69 6.39 20.36 3.87
C GLU A 69 5.73 19.42 2.84
N GLU A 70 6.50 18.49 2.28
CA GLU A 70 5.99 17.48 1.35
C GLU A 70 5.28 16.35 2.09
N VAL A 71 5.75 16.06 3.31
CA VAL A 71 5.05 15.23 4.30
C VAL A 71 4.71 16.13 5.48
N THR A 72 3.42 16.19 5.82
CA THR A 72 2.93 16.92 7.01
C THR A 72 1.86 16.11 7.72
N LEU A 73 1.44 16.57 8.90
CA LEU A 73 0.30 16.00 9.64
C LEU A 73 -1.01 15.96 8.82
N LEU A 74 -1.12 16.76 7.75
CA LEU A 74 -2.33 16.82 6.93
C LEU A 74 -2.13 16.19 5.55
N LYS A 75 -0.89 15.88 5.18
CA LYS A 75 -0.46 15.40 3.86
C LYS A 75 0.47 14.20 4.06
N ILE A 76 -0.11 13.01 4.12
CA ILE A 76 0.63 11.76 4.34
C ILE A 76 0.73 10.87 3.11
N ASP A 77 0.29 11.32 1.93
CA ASP A 77 0.27 10.52 0.69
C ASP A 77 1.66 9.96 0.31
N LEU A 78 2.71 10.76 0.52
CA LEU A 78 4.08 10.34 0.30
C LEU A 78 4.54 9.30 1.34
N LEU A 79 4.05 9.39 2.57
CA LEU A 79 4.30 8.40 3.61
C LEU A 79 3.58 7.08 3.25
N GLU A 80 2.36 7.13 2.74
CA GLU A 80 1.65 5.96 2.22
C GLU A 80 2.43 5.27 1.10
N THR A 81 3.02 6.06 0.20
CA THR A 81 3.88 5.53 -0.88
C THR A 81 5.09 4.77 -0.31
N ILE A 82 5.70 5.28 0.76
CA ILE A 82 6.82 4.60 1.44
C ILE A 82 6.34 3.29 2.08
N PHE A 83 5.22 3.29 2.81
CA PHE A 83 4.67 2.07 3.40
C PHE A 83 4.38 1.00 2.34
N ALA A 84 3.76 1.41 1.22
CA ALA A 84 3.47 0.52 0.10
C ALA A 84 4.75 -0.06 -0.51
N TYR A 85 5.80 0.74 -0.66
CA TYR A 85 7.09 0.31 -1.20
C TYR A 85 7.74 -0.78 -0.36
N TYR A 86 7.67 -0.66 0.97
CA TYR A 86 8.18 -1.68 1.90
C TYR A 86 7.20 -2.84 2.15
N GLY A 87 6.01 -2.84 1.54
CA GLY A 87 4.99 -3.86 1.81
C GLY A 87 4.49 -3.86 3.25
N ILE A 88 4.57 -2.72 3.93
CA ILE A 88 4.09 -2.56 5.31
C ILE A 88 2.57 -2.42 5.29
N ASP A 89 1.92 -3.04 6.28
CA ASP A 89 0.46 -3.05 6.37
C ASP A 89 -0.13 -1.64 6.39
N ARG A 90 -1.08 -1.38 5.49
CA ARG A 90 -1.72 -0.07 5.29
C ARG A 90 -2.78 0.25 6.35
N VAL A 91 -3.09 -0.69 7.24
CA VAL A 91 -4.12 -0.52 8.28
C VAL A 91 -3.87 0.70 9.15
N LEU A 92 -2.62 0.92 9.57
CA LEU A 92 -2.28 2.07 10.41
C LEU A 92 -2.45 3.41 9.65
N ILE A 93 -2.22 3.42 8.33
CA ILE A 93 -2.47 4.59 7.49
C ILE A 93 -3.98 4.85 7.36
N ALA A 94 -4.77 3.79 7.18
CA ALA A 94 -6.23 3.91 7.14
C ALA A 94 -6.80 4.48 8.46
N GLU A 95 -6.33 3.97 9.61
CA GLU A 95 -6.70 4.50 10.92
C GLU A 95 -6.32 5.99 11.07
N TYR A 96 -5.14 6.38 10.58
CA TYR A 96 -4.74 7.78 10.56
C TYR A 96 -5.63 8.64 9.67
N ASN A 97 -5.99 8.16 8.48
CA ASN A 97 -6.86 8.86 7.54
C ASN A 97 -8.27 9.05 8.12
N GLN A 98 -8.80 8.05 8.83
CA GLN A 98 -10.07 8.16 9.56
C GLN A 98 -10.01 9.21 10.67
N LEU A 99 -8.90 9.24 11.43
CA LEU A 99 -8.67 10.25 12.46
C LEU A 99 -8.55 11.65 11.83
N LEU A 100 -7.75 11.78 10.77
CA LEU A 100 -7.58 13.02 10.01
C LEU A 100 -8.91 13.54 9.43
N PHE A 101 -9.76 12.65 8.93
CA PHE A 101 -11.11 12.99 8.45
C PHE A 101 -11.98 13.54 9.58
N SER A 102 -11.95 12.91 10.75
CA SER A 102 -12.68 13.38 11.94
C SER A 102 -12.22 14.79 12.34
N VAL A 103 -10.90 15.04 12.37
CA VAL A 103 -10.33 16.37 12.67
C VAL A 103 -10.73 17.42 11.63
N LYS A 104 -10.76 17.06 10.35
CA LYS A 104 -11.17 17.98 9.26
C LYS A 104 -12.65 18.37 9.40
N ASN A 105 -13.52 17.41 9.72
CA ASN A 105 -14.96 17.66 9.84
C ASN A 105 -15.34 18.51 11.06
N ASP A 106 -14.66 18.32 12.20
CA ASP A 106 -14.92 19.12 13.40
C ASP A 106 -14.61 20.62 13.19
N ARG A 107 -13.66 20.94 12.30
CA ARG A 107 -13.32 22.33 11.95
C ARG A 107 -14.46 23.04 11.21
N HIS A 108 -15.29 22.32 10.46
CA HIS A 108 -16.41 22.91 9.71
C HIS A 108 -17.62 23.28 10.57
N LEU A 109 -17.80 22.66 11.74
CA LEU A 109 -18.94 22.93 12.63
C LEU A 109 -18.83 24.25 13.41
N THR A 110 -17.64 24.86 13.48
CA THR A 110 -17.42 26.10 14.26
C THR A 110 -17.59 27.40 13.48
N CYS A 111 -17.95 27.36 12.20
CA CYS A 111 -18.07 28.51 11.31
C CYS A 111 -19.46 29.20 11.32
N HIS A 112 -20.54 28.50 11.70
CA HIS A 112 -21.91 28.99 11.49
C HIS A 112 -22.70 29.42 12.73
N GLN A 113 -22.11 29.45 13.93
CA GLN A 113 -22.77 30.04 15.11
C GLN A 113 -22.34 31.50 15.32
N LYS A 114 -22.73 32.39 14.38
CA LYS A 114 -22.97 33.79 14.75
C LYS A 114 -24.26 33.82 15.56
N ILE A 115 -24.12 33.72 16.87
CA ILE A 115 -25.20 33.93 17.83
C ILE A 115 -25.72 35.36 17.61
N ASN A 116 -26.93 35.50 17.06
CA ASN A 116 -27.66 36.75 17.14
C ASN A 116 -27.82 37.10 18.62
N PRO A 117 -27.46 38.32 19.07
CA PRO A 117 -27.65 38.70 20.46
C PRO A 117 -29.16 38.69 20.76
N ILE A 118 -29.58 37.72 21.58
CA ILE A 118 -30.91 37.68 22.16
C ILE A 118 -30.97 38.89 23.10
N LYS A 119 -31.79 39.88 22.75
CA LYS A 119 -32.19 40.94 23.67
C LYS A 119 -32.96 40.28 24.80
N THR A 120 -32.40 40.28 26.00
CA THR A 120 -33.06 39.86 27.22
C THR A 120 -33.96 40.99 27.70
N ASP A 121 -35.26 40.87 27.44
CA ASP A 121 -36.27 41.60 28.19
C ASP A 121 -36.59 40.86 29.49
N ASN A 122 -36.66 41.64 30.56
CA ASN A 122 -36.91 41.28 31.95
C ASN A 122 -38.08 40.30 32.12
N PHE A 123 -37.88 39.21 32.89
CA PHE A 123 -38.98 38.59 33.61
C PHE A 123 -38.56 38.10 35.00
N ASN A 124 -39.49 38.33 35.93
CA ASN A 124 -39.35 38.35 37.36
C ASN A 124 -39.12 36.99 38.01
N ALA A 125 -38.46 37.05 39.16
CA ALA A 125 -38.27 35.98 40.12
C ALA A 125 -39.60 35.57 40.77
N GLU A 126 -39.95 34.30 40.70
CA GLU A 126 -40.81 33.66 41.69
C GLU A 126 -40.24 32.32 42.16
N LYS A 127 -40.25 32.18 43.49
CA LYS A 127 -39.85 31.04 44.30
C LYS A 127 -40.83 29.88 44.12
N CYS A 128 -40.33 28.64 44.01
CA CYS A 128 -40.96 27.41 44.55
C CYS A 128 -39.88 26.31 44.61
N LYS A 129 -39.49 25.85 45.80
CA LYS A 129 -39.95 24.62 46.48
C LYS A 129 -39.58 23.32 45.73
N THR A 130 -38.66 22.57 46.35
CA THR A 130 -38.28 21.20 46.02
C THR A 130 -39.45 20.23 46.15
N PRO A 131 -39.45 19.14 45.37
CA PRO A 131 -39.22 17.84 46.01
C PRO A 131 -38.41 16.83 45.16
N ASN A 132 -37.63 16.05 45.90
CA ASN A 132 -37.29 14.63 45.75
C ASN A 132 -37.05 13.95 44.40
N GLU A 133 -36.05 13.08 44.48
CA GLU A 133 -35.88 11.79 43.80
C GLU A 133 -35.06 11.70 42.50
N ASN A 134 -33.94 11.00 42.66
CA ASN A 134 -33.59 9.77 41.94
C ASN A 134 -32.69 9.85 40.69
N TYR A 135 -31.63 9.02 40.79
CA TYR A 135 -30.75 8.44 39.76
C TYR A 135 -29.93 9.37 38.86
N THR A 136 -28.60 9.32 39.02
CA THR A 136 -27.71 8.76 37.98
C THR A 136 -26.32 8.47 38.56
N LYS A 137 -25.87 7.22 38.39
CA LYS A 137 -24.50 6.80 38.65
C LYS A 137 -23.62 7.28 37.50
N GLU A 138 -22.73 8.21 37.74
CA GLU A 138 -21.57 8.44 36.89
C GLU A 138 -20.54 7.32 37.15
N ALA A 139 -20.34 6.46 36.16
CA ALA A 139 -19.28 5.45 36.18
C ALA A 139 -18.24 5.79 35.10
N ASN A 140 -17.15 6.40 35.56
CA ASN A 140 -15.76 6.10 35.20
C ASN A 140 -15.45 5.75 33.73
N ILE A 141 -15.07 6.77 32.95
CA ILE A 141 -14.39 6.62 31.64
C ILE A 141 -12.86 6.49 31.79
N ASP A 142 -12.30 6.51 33.00
CA ASP A 142 -10.85 6.45 33.22
C ASP A 142 -10.23 5.04 33.39
N LYS A 143 -10.98 3.97 33.13
CA LYS A 143 -10.47 2.58 33.30
C LYS A 143 -10.13 1.83 32.01
N VAL A 144 -10.35 2.39 30.83
CA VAL A 144 -10.10 1.66 29.56
C VAL A 144 -8.64 1.77 29.08
N TYR A 145 -7.86 2.77 29.51
CA TYR A 145 -6.49 2.96 29.03
C TYR A 145 -5.37 2.28 29.85
N ASN A 146 -5.70 1.59 30.95
CA ASN A 146 -4.68 1.01 31.86
C ASN A 146 -4.61 -0.53 31.86
N ILE A 147 -5.41 -1.23 31.05
CA ILE A 147 -5.39 -2.70 31.00
C ILE A 147 -4.41 -3.23 29.94
N SER A 148 -4.15 -2.47 28.87
CA SER A 148 -3.29 -2.90 27.75
C SER A 148 -1.77 -2.91 28.06
N ASN A 149 -1.33 -2.25 29.14
CA ASN A 149 0.10 -2.17 29.49
C ASN A 149 0.56 -3.21 30.52
N LYS A 150 -0.35 -4.01 31.11
CA LYS A 150 0.01 -5.02 32.13
C LYS A 150 0.41 -6.38 31.56
N SER A 151 0.02 -6.68 30.32
CA SER A 151 0.31 -7.96 29.67
C SER A 151 1.66 -8.00 28.94
N ILE A 152 2.30 -6.86 28.70
CA ILE A 152 3.58 -6.76 27.98
C ILE A 152 4.79 -6.92 28.93
N LYS A 153 4.62 -6.68 30.24
CA LYS A 153 5.72 -6.81 31.22
C LYS A 153 6.03 -8.24 31.67
N LYS A 154 5.17 -9.24 31.42
CA LYS A 154 5.42 -10.63 31.86
C LYS A 154 6.21 -11.51 30.89
N ASN A 155 6.41 -11.08 29.63
CA ASN A 155 7.07 -11.91 28.61
C ASN A 155 8.53 -11.53 28.35
N ASN A 156 9.06 -10.48 29.00
CA ASN A 156 10.43 -10.02 28.79
C ASN A 156 11.44 -10.52 29.83
N GLU A 157 10.99 -11.13 30.94
CA GLU A 157 11.88 -11.67 31.98
C GLU A 157 12.36 -13.12 31.72
N THR A 158 11.89 -13.78 30.65
CA THR A 158 12.26 -15.17 30.32
C THR A 158 13.19 -15.33 29.12
N ARG A 159 13.73 -14.24 28.56
CA ARG A 159 14.67 -14.30 27.41
C ARG A 159 16.10 -13.86 27.70
N GLU A 160 16.45 -13.58 28.95
CA GLU A 160 17.79 -13.09 29.33
C GLU A 160 18.78 -14.17 29.79
N CYS A 161 18.48 -15.47 29.59
CA CYS A 161 19.34 -16.59 30.03
C CYS A 161 19.95 -17.46 28.93
N ARG A 162 19.99 -17.03 27.65
CA ARG A 162 20.54 -17.87 26.55
C ARG A 162 21.53 -17.19 25.59
N SER A 163 22.14 -16.07 25.95
CA SER A 163 23.17 -15.41 25.11
C SER A 163 24.61 -15.48 25.63
N LYS A 164 24.89 -16.29 26.66
CA LYS A 164 26.25 -16.50 27.20
C LYS A 164 26.72 -17.94 27.02
N GLN A 165 26.88 -18.38 25.78
CA GLN A 165 27.64 -19.58 25.40
C GLN A 165 27.79 -19.56 23.88
N ASN A 166 28.82 -18.85 23.39
CA ASN A 166 29.46 -19.03 22.08
C ASN A 166 30.41 -17.84 21.82
N VAL A 167 31.44 -17.70 22.65
CA VAL A 167 32.63 -16.90 22.31
C VAL A 167 33.83 -17.65 22.88
N GLU A 168 34.23 -18.74 22.22
CA GLU A 168 35.54 -19.35 22.43
C GLU A 168 35.78 -20.39 21.34
N THR A 169 36.30 -19.94 20.19
CA THR A 169 37.26 -20.65 19.32
C THR A 169 37.32 -19.92 17.98
N PHE A 170 38.43 -19.24 17.72
CA PHE A 170 39.11 -19.10 16.42
C PHE A 170 40.15 -17.97 16.52
N ASN A 171 41.17 -18.20 17.35
CA ASN A 171 42.46 -17.54 17.20
C ASN A 171 43.43 -18.61 16.71
N ASN A 172 43.90 -18.50 15.46
CA ASN A 172 45.23 -18.90 14.98
C ASN A 172 45.25 -19.04 13.45
N VAL A 173 45.63 -18.00 12.71
CA VAL A 173 46.48 -18.17 11.50
C VAL A 173 47.37 -16.93 11.29
N LYS A 174 48.66 -17.16 11.54
CA LYS A 174 49.87 -16.64 10.87
C LYS A 174 49.82 -15.28 10.15
N LYS A 175 50.56 -14.33 10.74
CA LYS A 175 51.30 -13.28 10.04
C LYS A 175 52.31 -13.90 9.07
N LEU A 176 52.22 -13.57 7.79
CA LEU A 176 53.34 -13.63 6.85
C LEU A 176 53.63 -12.21 6.36
N GLN A 177 54.88 -11.83 6.56
CA GLN A 177 55.50 -10.61 6.07
C GLN A 177 55.58 -10.67 4.54
N THR A 178 55.21 -9.58 3.86
CA THR A 178 55.73 -9.27 2.53
C THR A 178 56.37 -7.89 2.57
N LYS A 179 57.70 -7.90 2.60
CA LYS A 179 58.56 -6.81 2.13
C LYS A 179 58.61 -6.88 0.60
N ASN A 180 59.05 -5.78 0.00
CA ASN A 180 59.32 -5.51 -1.42
C ASN A 180 58.15 -4.77 -2.08
N GLY A 181 58.29 -3.61 -2.72
CA GLY A 181 59.49 -2.92 -3.20
C GLY A 181 59.06 -2.20 -4.47
N ARG A 182 58.83 -0.88 -4.39
CA ARG A 182 58.65 0.00 -5.54
C ARG A 182 60.02 0.24 -6.17
N LYS A 183 60.16 0.04 -7.49
CA LYS A 183 60.86 0.95 -8.43
C LYS A 183 60.86 0.43 -9.88
N ASP A 184 60.87 1.43 -10.78
CA ASP A 184 61.30 1.48 -12.19
C ASP A 184 60.35 0.84 -13.24
N GLN A 185 59.67 1.59 -14.14
CA GLN A 185 60.12 2.44 -15.26
C GLN A 185 61.11 1.77 -16.23
N LEU A 186 60.61 1.20 -17.33
CA LEU A 186 61.22 1.14 -18.68
C LEU A 186 60.08 0.85 -19.69
N LEU A 187 59.71 1.76 -20.59
CA LEU A 187 60.28 2.11 -21.90
C LEU A 187 59.68 1.31 -23.08
N TYR A 188 59.23 2.10 -24.05
CA TYR A 188 58.71 1.80 -25.40
C TYR A 188 59.59 0.86 -26.25
N ASN A 189 58.94 0.06 -27.10
CA ASN A 189 59.09 0.00 -28.59
C ASN A 189 58.35 -1.26 -29.10
N GLU A 190 57.29 -1.17 -29.90
CA GLU A 190 57.26 -0.89 -31.35
C GLU A 190 57.90 -2.01 -32.21
N ARG A 191 57.07 -2.84 -32.87
CA ARG A 191 57.00 -3.07 -34.33
C ARG A 191 56.36 -4.41 -34.74
N GLU A 192 55.36 -4.25 -35.62
CA GLU A 192 54.96 -5.03 -36.80
C GLU A 192 55.67 -6.36 -37.11
N VAL A 193 54.90 -7.41 -37.44
CA VAL A 193 55.01 -8.24 -38.69
C VAL A 193 53.71 -9.07 -38.87
N LEU A 194 52.95 -8.77 -39.93
CA LEU A 194 52.14 -9.73 -40.72
C LEU A 194 53.06 -10.25 -41.86
N PRO A 195 52.87 -11.43 -42.53
CA PRO A 195 51.59 -11.80 -43.17
C PRO A 195 51.29 -13.29 -43.45
N GLY A 196 50.05 -13.52 -43.95
CA GLY A 196 49.66 -14.65 -44.83
C GLY A 196 49.12 -15.89 -44.11
N SER A 197 48.20 -16.69 -44.64
CA SER A 197 47.46 -16.70 -45.91
C SER A 197 46.43 -17.85 -45.82
N SER A 198 45.37 -17.76 -46.64
CA SER A 198 44.63 -18.87 -47.26
C SER A 198 43.31 -19.38 -46.66
N ARG A 199 42.23 -18.95 -47.34
CA ARG A 199 41.16 -19.76 -47.96
C ARG A 199 40.31 -20.68 -47.06
N SER A 200 39.03 -20.34 -46.95
CA SER A 200 37.97 -21.19 -47.54
C SER A 200 36.71 -20.37 -47.85
N LYS A 201 36.18 -20.58 -49.05
CA LYS A 201 34.92 -20.01 -49.57
C LYS A 201 33.82 -21.04 -49.36
N GLN A 202 32.76 -20.72 -48.61
CA GLN A 202 31.42 -21.31 -48.75
C GLN A 202 30.42 -20.21 -48.38
N ASN A 203 29.83 -19.53 -49.36
CA ASN A 203 28.46 -19.78 -49.83
C ASN A 203 27.43 -19.85 -48.69
N LEU A 204 26.76 -18.72 -48.41
CA LEU A 204 25.32 -18.72 -48.19
C LEU A 204 24.74 -17.39 -48.69
N LYS A 205 23.96 -17.47 -49.76
CA LYS A 205 23.12 -16.39 -50.27
C LYS A 205 21.87 -16.32 -49.40
N THR A 206 21.64 -15.18 -48.77
CA THR A 206 20.28 -14.80 -48.38
C THR A 206 20.07 -13.35 -48.79
N PHE A 207 19.19 -13.17 -49.76
CA PHE A 207 18.74 -11.90 -50.31
C PHE A 207 17.98 -11.10 -49.24
N ASN A 208 18.35 -9.85 -49.02
CA ASN A 208 17.44 -8.82 -48.52
C ASN A 208 17.46 -7.64 -49.49
N ASN A 209 16.55 -7.71 -50.47
CA ASN A 209 16.24 -6.60 -51.36
C ASN A 209 15.41 -5.57 -50.60
N VAL A 210 16.05 -4.52 -50.07
CA VAL A 210 15.36 -3.30 -49.66
C VAL A 210 15.16 -2.44 -50.91
N ARG A 211 13.99 -2.55 -51.55
CA ARG A 211 13.52 -1.57 -52.53
C ARG A 211 13.22 -0.26 -51.80
N LYS A 212 14.04 0.76 -52.04
CA LYS A 212 13.68 2.16 -51.78
C LYS A 212 12.64 2.58 -52.82
N LEU A 213 11.38 2.70 -52.42
CA LEU A 213 10.39 3.47 -53.18
C LEU A 213 10.55 4.94 -52.77
N GLN A 214 11.09 5.74 -53.67
CA GLN A 214 11.00 7.20 -53.61
C GLN A 214 9.58 7.60 -54.06
N THR A 215 8.81 8.23 -53.17
CA THR A 215 7.62 8.99 -53.56
C THR A 215 8.06 10.34 -54.12
N LYS A 216 7.41 10.79 -55.20
CA LYS A 216 7.78 11.97 -56.00
C LYS A 216 7.34 13.32 -55.41
N ASP A 217 6.58 13.32 -54.32
CA ASP A 217 6.02 14.55 -53.77
C ASP A 217 6.77 14.91 -52.49
N GLY A 218 7.70 15.87 -52.61
CA GLY A 218 8.52 16.41 -51.54
C GLY A 218 7.73 17.17 -50.48
N ARG A 219 6.81 16.49 -49.79
CA ARG A 219 6.16 16.99 -48.58
C ARG A 219 6.76 16.29 -47.38
N GLN A 220 7.44 17.08 -46.55
CA GLN A 220 7.84 16.70 -45.20
C GLN A 220 6.60 16.70 -44.32
N ASP A 221 5.89 15.58 -44.28
CA ASP A 221 4.92 15.34 -43.22
C ASP A 221 5.67 14.79 -42.01
N LEU A 222 5.61 15.55 -40.90
CA LEU A 222 6.05 15.17 -39.57
C LEU A 222 5.26 13.95 -39.10
N LEU A 223 5.75 12.77 -39.47
CA LEU A 223 5.37 11.51 -38.84
C LEU A 223 5.89 11.54 -37.40
N PHE A 224 4.98 11.77 -36.46
CA PHE A 224 5.13 11.35 -35.08
C PHE A 224 5.36 9.84 -35.06
N CYS A 225 6.63 9.43 -35.05
CA CYS A 225 7.01 8.10 -34.62
C CYS A 225 6.61 7.97 -33.16
N LYS A 226 5.45 7.36 -32.92
CA LYS A 226 5.07 6.81 -31.63
C LYS A 226 6.09 5.72 -31.32
N GLU A 227 7.10 6.11 -30.56
CA GLU A 227 8.14 5.27 -29.98
C GLU A 227 7.46 4.12 -29.24
N ARG A 228 7.43 2.94 -29.86
CA ARG A 228 7.14 1.69 -29.16
C ARG A 228 8.35 1.41 -28.31
N GLU A 229 8.34 1.90 -27.08
CA GLU A 229 9.15 1.32 -26.02
C GLU A 229 8.84 -0.17 -25.96
N MET A 230 9.84 -0.97 -26.31
CA MET A 230 9.90 -2.37 -25.95
C MET A 230 10.05 -2.44 -24.43
N LEU A 231 8.94 -2.62 -23.72
CA LEU A 231 8.96 -2.94 -22.30
C LEU A 231 9.60 -4.32 -22.12
N PRO A 232 10.65 -4.46 -21.28
CA PRO A 232 11.09 -5.76 -20.84
C PRO A 232 9.99 -6.36 -19.95
N GLY A 233 9.59 -7.60 -20.26
CA GLY A 233 8.71 -8.39 -19.44
C GLY A 233 9.31 -8.55 -18.04
N SER A 234 8.76 -7.79 -17.10
CA SER A 234 8.91 -8.02 -15.66
C SER A 234 7.53 -8.41 -15.17
N SER A 235 7.33 -9.71 -15.02
CA SER A 235 6.25 -10.29 -14.21
C SER A 235 6.54 -10.02 -12.74
N ASN A 236 6.60 -8.75 -12.36
CA ASN A 236 6.38 -8.34 -10.98
C ASN A 236 4.87 -8.24 -10.83
N GLU A 237 4.23 -9.40 -10.76
CA GLU A 237 2.88 -9.54 -10.23
C GLU A 237 2.98 -9.06 -8.78
N THR A 238 2.76 -7.76 -8.59
CA THR A 238 2.68 -7.15 -7.28
C THR A 238 1.56 -7.87 -6.55
N VAL A 239 1.93 -8.82 -5.70
CA VAL A 239 1.02 -9.50 -4.79
C VAL A 239 0.54 -8.45 -3.81
N TYR A 240 -0.50 -7.71 -4.21
CA TYR A 240 -1.33 -6.98 -3.29
C TYR A 240 -1.92 -8.03 -2.36
N LEU A 241 -1.35 -8.13 -1.15
CA LEU A 241 -1.94 -8.89 -0.05
C LEU A 241 -3.25 -8.19 0.31
N ASN A 242 -4.30 -8.50 -0.44
CA ASN A 242 -5.66 -8.06 -0.15
C ASN A 242 -6.03 -8.60 1.23
N LYS A 243 -6.08 -7.69 2.20
CA LYS A 243 -6.39 -7.94 3.61
C LYS A 243 -7.70 -8.72 3.82
N TYR A 244 -8.61 -8.71 2.84
CA TYR A 244 -9.90 -9.39 2.90
C TYR A 244 -10.12 -10.27 1.67
N MET A 245 -9.44 -11.43 1.62
CA MET A 245 -9.77 -12.46 0.64
C MET A 245 -11.15 -13.04 0.92
N LEU A 246 -12.03 -13.07 -0.09
CA LEU A 246 -13.28 -13.81 -0.02
C LEU A 246 -12.99 -15.25 0.44
N PRO A 247 -13.68 -15.75 1.49
CA PRO A 247 -13.45 -17.10 1.94
C PRO A 247 -13.67 -18.12 0.82
N GLU A 248 -12.84 -19.16 0.77
CA GLU A 248 -12.86 -20.17 -0.31
C GLU A 248 -14.24 -20.82 -0.48
N ARG A 249 -14.98 -20.98 0.63
CA ARG A 249 -16.35 -21.50 0.62
C ARG A 249 -17.34 -20.56 -0.10
N ALA A 250 -17.21 -19.25 0.08
CA ALA A 250 -18.04 -18.27 -0.64
C ALA A 250 -17.75 -18.29 -2.14
N ILE A 251 -16.46 -18.41 -2.52
CA ILE A 251 -16.02 -18.55 -3.92
C ILE A 251 -16.61 -19.82 -4.55
N SER A 252 -16.56 -20.94 -3.83
CA SER A 252 -17.14 -22.22 -4.28
C SER A 252 -18.66 -22.14 -4.50
N ILE A 253 -19.39 -21.47 -3.60
CA ILE A 253 -20.84 -21.23 -3.77
C ILE A 253 -21.10 -20.36 -5.00
N ALA A 254 -20.34 -19.27 -5.19
CA ALA A 254 -20.50 -18.39 -6.34
C ALA A 254 -20.19 -19.08 -7.68
N CYS A 255 -19.24 -20.01 -7.71
CA CYS A 255 -18.93 -20.79 -8.91
C CYS A 255 -20.11 -21.65 -9.41
N GLN A 256 -21.12 -21.93 -8.56
CA GLN A 256 -22.33 -22.67 -8.93
C GLN A 256 -23.35 -21.83 -9.74
N VAL A 257 -23.08 -20.53 -9.94
CA VAL A 257 -23.91 -19.66 -10.79
C VAL A 257 -23.88 -20.13 -12.25
N GLY A 258 -22.74 -20.64 -12.73
CA GLY A 258 -22.61 -21.22 -14.07
C GLY A 258 -22.73 -20.19 -15.20
N SER A 259 -23.61 -20.44 -16.17
CA SER A 259 -23.77 -19.61 -17.37
C SER A 259 -24.28 -18.19 -17.08
N LYS A 260 -24.90 -17.96 -15.93
CA LYS A 260 -25.40 -16.64 -15.49
C LYS A 260 -24.33 -15.73 -14.89
N TRP A 261 -23.05 -16.04 -15.06
CA TRP A 261 -21.95 -15.27 -14.49
C TRP A 261 -21.93 -13.79 -14.94
N LYS A 262 -22.40 -13.47 -16.15
CA LYS A 262 -22.52 -12.09 -16.62
C LYS A 262 -23.55 -11.29 -15.81
N GLU A 263 -24.70 -11.89 -15.49
CA GLU A 263 -25.71 -11.25 -14.65
C GLU A 263 -25.14 -10.99 -13.25
N LEU A 264 -24.40 -11.96 -12.70
CA LEU A 264 -23.68 -11.79 -11.43
C LEU A 264 -22.72 -10.60 -11.49
N ALA A 265 -21.87 -10.52 -12.52
CA ALA A 265 -20.93 -9.42 -12.70
C ALA A 265 -21.62 -8.06 -12.73
N ARG A 266 -22.73 -7.94 -13.49
CA ARG A 266 -23.53 -6.70 -13.54
C ARG A 266 -24.13 -6.33 -12.20
N TYR A 267 -24.66 -7.30 -11.44
CA TYR A 267 -25.22 -7.02 -10.11
C TYR A 267 -24.17 -6.69 -9.05
N LEU A 268 -22.93 -7.12 -9.25
CA LEU A 268 -21.75 -6.68 -8.49
C LEU A 268 -21.16 -5.36 -9.02
N ASN A 269 -21.87 -4.68 -9.93
CA ASN A 269 -21.52 -3.41 -10.54
C ASN A 269 -20.20 -3.43 -11.34
N LEU A 270 -19.78 -4.56 -11.91
CA LEU A 270 -18.62 -4.56 -12.81
C LEU A 270 -18.93 -3.74 -14.09
N PRO A 271 -17.95 -3.00 -14.64
CA PRO A 271 -18.14 -2.25 -15.88
C PRO A 271 -18.34 -3.21 -17.05
N GLU A 272 -19.25 -2.90 -17.97
CA GLU A 272 -19.56 -3.78 -19.11
C GLU A 272 -18.32 -4.07 -19.96
N ILE A 273 -17.41 -3.10 -20.10
CA ILE A 273 -16.11 -3.28 -20.78
C ILE A 273 -15.33 -4.47 -20.20
N ARG A 274 -15.28 -4.62 -18.87
CA ARG A 274 -14.60 -5.75 -18.23
C ARG A 274 -15.35 -7.07 -18.42
N ILE A 275 -16.67 -7.02 -18.49
CA ILE A 275 -17.50 -8.20 -18.76
C ILE A 275 -17.25 -8.69 -20.19
N ASP A 276 -17.16 -7.77 -21.16
CA ASP A 276 -16.87 -8.07 -22.56
C ASP A 276 -15.45 -8.63 -22.76
N GLU A 277 -14.45 -8.08 -22.06
CA GLU A 277 -13.09 -8.62 -22.04
C GLU A 277 -13.06 -10.08 -21.51
N LEU A 278 -13.78 -10.36 -20.42
CA LEU A 278 -13.88 -11.71 -19.87
C LEU A 278 -14.66 -12.66 -20.81
N GLU A 279 -15.65 -12.15 -21.53
CA GLU A 279 -16.38 -12.91 -22.54
C GLU A 279 -15.48 -13.29 -23.72
N GLY A 280 -14.72 -12.32 -24.25
CA GLY A 280 -13.84 -12.48 -25.41
C GLY A 280 -12.72 -13.51 -25.19
N ASN A 281 -12.33 -13.75 -23.94
CA ASN A 281 -11.36 -14.78 -23.57
C ASN A 281 -11.99 -16.18 -23.59
N MET A 282 -12.04 -16.80 -24.78
CA MET A 282 -12.64 -18.13 -24.99
C MET A 282 -11.92 -19.28 -24.27
N SER A 283 -10.66 -19.10 -23.89
CA SER A 283 -9.87 -20.10 -23.16
C SER A 283 -10.27 -20.23 -21.68
N ILE A 284 -10.98 -19.24 -21.13
CA ILE A 284 -11.29 -19.17 -19.70
C ILE A 284 -12.61 -19.88 -19.43
N GLY A 285 -12.57 -20.92 -18.59
CA GLY A 285 -13.78 -21.64 -18.16
C GLY A 285 -14.72 -20.74 -17.35
N THR A 286 -16.02 -21.06 -17.34
CA THR A 286 -17.03 -20.25 -16.63
C THR A 286 -16.72 -20.07 -15.14
N LYS A 287 -16.15 -21.10 -14.48
CA LYS A 287 -15.71 -21.01 -13.08
C LYS A 287 -14.60 -19.98 -12.89
N ASP A 288 -13.62 -19.96 -13.79
CA ASP A 288 -12.51 -19.02 -13.72
C ASP A 288 -12.95 -17.60 -14.05
N LYS A 289 -13.90 -17.42 -14.98
CA LYS A 289 -14.57 -16.12 -15.19
C LYS A 289 -15.25 -15.63 -13.92
N ILE A 290 -15.95 -16.50 -13.18
CA ILE A 290 -16.58 -16.13 -11.90
C ILE A 290 -15.53 -15.72 -10.86
N LYS A 291 -14.42 -16.45 -10.74
CA LYS A 291 -13.33 -16.06 -9.83
C LYS A 291 -12.78 -14.66 -10.17
N LEU A 292 -12.49 -14.41 -11.44
CA LEU A 292 -12.01 -13.09 -11.91
C LEU A 292 -13.03 -11.96 -11.65
N VAL A 293 -14.33 -12.25 -11.76
CA VAL A 293 -15.40 -11.31 -11.38
C VAL A 293 -15.37 -11.01 -9.89
N LEU A 294 -15.21 -12.02 -9.03
CA LEU A 294 -15.13 -11.85 -7.59
C LEU A 294 -13.86 -11.12 -7.17
N ASP A 295 -12.72 -11.42 -7.79
CA ASP A 295 -11.46 -10.73 -7.55
C ASP A 295 -11.57 -9.26 -7.93
N SER A 296 -12.17 -8.96 -9.10
CA SER A 296 -12.43 -7.58 -9.54
C SER A 296 -13.39 -6.84 -8.61
N TYR A 297 -14.39 -7.55 -8.07
CA TYR A 297 -15.34 -6.98 -7.11
C TYR A 297 -14.64 -6.66 -5.77
N GLN A 298 -13.84 -7.59 -5.25
CA GLN A 298 -13.05 -7.41 -4.03
C GLN A 298 -12.03 -6.28 -4.18
N ASN A 299 -11.34 -6.22 -5.32
CA ASN A 299 -10.42 -5.14 -5.69
C ASN A 299 -11.10 -3.79 -5.92
N ARG A 300 -12.43 -3.71 -5.95
CA ARG A 300 -13.13 -2.43 -5.96
C ARG A 300 -13.51 -1.97 -4.55
N CYS A 301 -13.60 -2.91 -3.62
CA CYS A 301 -13.97 -2.67 -2.23
C CYS A 301 -12.79 -2.18 -1.37
N ILE A 302 -11.71 -1.67 -1.99
CA ILE A 302 -10.36 -1.52 -1.42
C ILE A 302 -10.29 -0.65 -0.15
N ASP A 303 -11.21 0.28 0.08
CA ASP A 303 -10.88 1.35 1.03
C ASP A 303 -11.38 1.20 2.47
N ASP A 304 -12.44 0.45 2.79
CA ASP A 304 -12.91 0.30 4.20
C ASP A 304 -13.93 -0.82 4.43
N LEU A 305 -14.30 -1.57 3.38
CA LEU A 305 -15.46 -2.46 3.48
C LEU A 305 -15.11 -3.71 4.30
N LYS A 306 -15.92 -3.97 5.33
CA LYS A 306 -15.80 -5.18 6.14
C LYS A 306 -16.13 -6.40 5.29
N GLU A 307 -15.55 -7.56 5.64
CA GLU A 307 -15.89 -8.85 5.00
C GLU A 307 -17.40 -9.08 4.88
N SER A 308 -18.15 -8.66 5.91
CA SER A 308 -19.62 -8.71 5.92
C SER A 308 -20.29 -7.96 4.77
N GLU A 309 -19.73 -6.83 4.34
CA GLU A 309 -20.30 -5.99 3.27
C GLU A 309 -20.07 -6.61 1.89
N ILE A 310 -18.89 -7.20 1.67
CA ILE A 310 -18.58 -7.97 0.46
C ILE A 310 -19.54 -9.16 0.36
N LEU A 311 -19.72 -9.90 1.45
CA LEU A 311 -20.65 -11.04 1.52
C LEU A 311 -22.11 -10.61 1.32
N ASN A 312 -22.52 -9.46 1.86
CA ASN A 312 -23.85 -8.88 1.66
C ASN A 312 -24.08 -8.44 0.21
N GLY A 313 -23.07 -7.87 -0.45
CA GLY A 313 -23.11 -7.56 -1.88
C GLY A 313 -23.36 -8.81 -2.73
N LEU A 314 -22.66 -9.90 -2.40
CA LEU A 314 -22.84 -11.19 -3.05
C LEU A 314 -24.25 -11.80 -2.80
N LEU A 315 -24.76 -11.73 -1.56
CA LEU A 315 -26.14 -12.14 -1.23
C LEU A 315 -27.17 -11.36 -2.06
N ASN A 316 -27.03 -10.04 -2.11
CA ASN A 316 -27.92 -9.18 -2.89
C ASN A 316 -27.87 -9.53 -4.38
N ALA A 317 -26.69 -9.86 -4.92
CA ALA A 317 -26.56 -10.30 -6.30
C ALA A 317 -27.28 -11.64 -6.53
N PHE A 318 -27.11 -12.64 -5.66
CA PHE A 318 -27.83 -13.93 -5.79
C PHE A 318 -29.35 -13.77 -5.74
N LYS A 319 -29.84 -12.88 -4.87
CA LYS A 319 -31.28 -12.55 -4.80
C LYS A 319 -31.78 -11.96 -6.12
N LYS A 320 -31.01 -11.06 -6.74
CA LYS A 320 -31.37 -10.44 -8.03
C LYS A 320 -31.34 -11.43 -9.20
N ILE A 321 -30.39 -12.38 -9.22
CA ILE A 321 -30.30 -13.46 -10.25
C ILE A 321 -31.40 -14.53 -10.07
N LYS A 322 -32.18 -14.45 -8.98
CA LYS A 322 -33.19 -15.44 -8.58
C LYS A 322 -32.62 -16.83 -8.31
N ARG A 323 -31.36 -16.90 -7.82
CA ARG A 323 -30.73 -18.15 -7.34
C ARG A 323 -30.87 -18.24 -5.82
N ASN A 324 -32.10 -18.50 -5.38
CA ASN A 324 -32.45 -18.62 -3.95
C ASN A 324 -31.70 -19.76 -3.26
N ASP A 325 -31.35 -20.82 -4.00
CA ASP A 325 -30.51 -21.92 -3.55
C ASP A 325 -29.13 -21.45 -3.08
N LEU A 326 -28.45 -20.64 -3.91
CA LEU A 326 -27.13 -20.09 -3.60
C LEU A 326 -27.20 -19.02 -2.51
N HIS A 327 -28.25 -18.21 -2.52
CA HIS A 327 -28.52 -17.24 -1.46
C HIS A 327 -28.64 -17.93 -0.09
N CYS A 328 -29.44 -19.00 0.01
CA CYS A 328 -29.61 -19.77 1.25
C CYS A 328 -28.28 -20.40 1.69
N GLN A 329 -27.54 -21.04 0.79
CA GLN A 329 -26.22 -21.64 1.11
C GLN A 329 -25.24 -20.58 1.65
N LEU A 330 -25.18 -19.40 1.03
CA LEU A 330 -24.30 -18.33 1.47
C LEU A 330 -24.75 -17.72 2.80
N THR A 331 -26.06 -17.56 3.01
CA THR A 331 -26.62 -17.07 4.28
C THR A 331 -26.30 -18.02 5.43
N GLU A 332 -26.48 -19.33 5.22
CA GLU A 332 -26.12 -20.35 6.21
C GLU A 332 -24.61 -20.30 6.53
N TYR A 333 -23.78 -20.13 5.50
CA TYR A 333 -22.34 -19.98 5.69
C TYR A 333 -21.99 -18.75 6.55
N ILE A 334 -22.58 -17.60 6.27
CA ILE A 334 -22.37 -16.36 7.04
C ILE A 334 -22.83 -16.54 8.49
N GLN A 335 -23.98 -17.17 8.73
CA GLN A 335 -24.48 -17.45 10.08
C GLN A 335 -23.50 -18.31 10.88
N ARG A 336 -22.89 -19.33 10.26
CA ARG A 336 -21.86 -20.17 10.89
C ARG A 336 -20.60 -19.38 11.23
N LEU A 337 -20.16 -18.46 10.38
CA LEU A 337 -19.02 -17.58 10.66
C LEU A 337 -19.29 -16.68 11.89
N VAL A 338 -20.47 -16.06 11.95
CA VAL A 338 -20.87 -15.22 13.08
C VAL A 338 -20.94 -16.03 14.37
N PHE A 339 -21.49 -17.25 14.32
CA PHE A 339 -21.58 -18.12 15.50
C PHE A 339 -20.19 -18.53 16.03
N ASN A 340 -19.24 -18.85 15.13
CA ASN A 340 -17.89 -19.27 15.51
C ASN A 340 -16.99 -18.12 16.00
N SER A 341 -17.39 -16.86 15.80
CA SER A 341 -16.65 -15.68 16.24
C SER A 341 -16.95 -15.24 17.68
N LYS A 342 -17.95 -15.85 18.31
CA LYS A 342 -18.32 -15.66 19.72
C LYS A 342 -17.66 -16.73 20.56
#